data_AF-A0A355UXK5-F1
#
_entry.id   AF-A0A355UXK5-F1
#
_cell.length_a   1.000
_cell.length_b   1.000
_cell.length_c   1.000
_cell.angle_alpha   90.00
_cell.angle_beta   90.00
_cell.angle_gamma   90.00
#
_symmetry.space_group_name_H-M   'P 1'
#
loop_
_entity.id
_entity.type
_entity.pdbx_description
1 polymer ?
#
loop_
_entity_poly.entity_id
_entity_poly.type
_entity_poly.pdbx_seq_one_letter_code
_entity_poly.pdbx_strand_id
1 'polypeptide(L)'
;MDTFAEQLVKKNLSSAEKFKRNMILAGSVILGGIAVALSAVLSYYYLFTGIVICAALIAGGFWFSKNTEVEYEYSVTNGELDIDKIIAKPKRKPLLSVNASDFSAYGRYDEDTSETADDVTFILACDGSQKGYWYADFKSGKYGKSRLIFSPDEKIRSCIKPYLSSDVKRQILKEGNND
;
A
#
# COMPACT_ATOMS: atom_id res chain seq x y z
N MET A 1 14.28 -4.80 -27.93
CA MET A 1 12.88 -4.77 -27.48
C MET A 1 12.87 -3.95 -26.21
N ASP A 2 12.03 -2.93 -26.15
CA ASP A 2 11.86 -2.15 -24.92
C ASP A 2 11.17 -3.02 -23.88
N THR A 3 11.77 -3.11 -22.70
CA THR A 3 11.26 -3.97 -21.62
C THR A 3 10.32 -3.10 -20.78
N PHE A 4 9.01 -3.20 -21.07
CA PHE A 4 7.97 -2.48 -20.35
C PHE A 4 6.93 -3.43 -19.77
N ALA A 5 6.60 -3.26 -18.50
CA ALA A 5 5.49 -3.95 -17.86
C ALA A 5 4.85 -3.06 -16.79
N GLU A 6 3.53 -3.17 -16.67
CA GLU A 6 2.74 -2.45 -15.68
C GLU A 6 1.81 -3.41 -14.93
N GLN A 7 1.62 -3.15 -13.64
CA GLN A 7 0.77 -3.97 -12.78
C GLN A 7 0.09 -3.11 -11.73
N LEU A 8 -1.22 -3.29 -11.55
CA LEU A 8 -1.99 -2.62 -10.51
C LEU A 8 -2.35 -3.62 -9.41
N VAL A 9 -1.89 -3.35 -8.19
CA VAL A 9 -2.00 -4.21 -7.02
C VAL A 9 -2.87 -3.55 -5.96
N LYS A 10 -4.04 -4.15 -5.70
CA LYS A 10 -4.96 -3.65 -4.69
C LYS A 10 -4.54 -4.12 -3.31
N LYS A 11 -4.37 -3.17 -2.38
CA LYS A 11 -4.13 -3.52 -0.98
C LYS A 11 -5.42 -4.09 -0.37
N ASN A 12 -5.38 -5.35 0.03
CA ASN A 12 -6.42 -5.92 0.88
C ASN A 12 -6.32 -5.27 2.26
N LEU A 13 -7.43 -4.66 2.68
CA LEU A 13 -7.54 -4.11 4.02
C LEU A 13 -7.44 -5.27 5.02
N SER A 14 -6.52 -5.13 5.97
CA SER A 14 -6.44 -6.04 7.11
C SER A 14 -7.76 -6.04 7.88
N SER A 15 -8.08 -7.13 8.58
CA SER A 15 -9.28 -7.22 9.43
C SER A 15 -9.38 -6.05 10.42
N ALA A 16 -8.24 -5.59 10.96
CA ALA A 16 -8.19 -4.42 11.82
C ALA A 16 -8.53 -3.11 11.08
N GLU A 17 -8.08 -2.96 9.83
CA GLU A 17 -8.38 -1.78 9.01
C GLU A 17 -9.86 -1.77 8.57
N LYS A 18 -10.40 -2.94 8.19
CA LYS A 18 -11.84 -3.12 7.92
C LYS A 18 -12.68 -2.78 9.15
N PHE A 19 -12.26 -3.26 10.33
CA PHE A 19 -12.95 -2.96 11.58
C PHE A 19 -12.94 -1.46 11.89
N LYS A 20 -11.79 -0.78 11.80
CA LYS A 20 -11.68 0.68 11.96
C LYS A 20 -12.59 1.43 10.99
N ARG A 21 -12.61 1.03 9.71
CA ARG A 21 -13.47 1.65 8.69
C ARG A 21 -14.95 1.52 9.06
N ASN A 22 -15.38 0.31 9.44
CA ASN A 22 -16.76 0.05 9.83
C ASN A 22 -17.14 0.79 11.12
N MET A 23 -16.22 0.90 12.08
CA MET A 23 -16.41 1.64 13.32
C MET A 23 -16.59 3.14 13.06
N ILE A 24 -15.83 3.72 12.13
CA ILE A 24 -15.99 5.13 11.73
C ILE A 24 -17.35 5.37 11.08
N LEU A 25 -17.78 4.48 10.18
CA LEU A 25 -19.11 4.58 9.56
C LEU A 25 -20.24 4.45 10.60
N ALA A 26 -20.18 3.44 11.45
CA ALA A 26 -21.17 3.23 12.51
C ALA A 26 -21.19 4.42 13.49
N GLY A 27 -20.02 4.90 13.93
CA GLY A 27 -19.89 6.05 14.80
C GLY A 27 -20.47 7.32 14.18
N SER A 28 -20.26 7.54 12.87
CA SER A 28 -20.81 8.69 12.15
C SER A 28 -22.33 8.68 12.12
N VAL A 29 -22.94 7.51 11.93
CA VAL A 29 -24.41 7.33 11.96
C VAL A 29 -24.98 7.54 13.37
N ILE A 30 -24.34 6.95 14.39
CA ILE A 30 -24.77 7.09 15.78
C ILE A 30 -24.68 8.55 16.23
N LEU A 31 -23.55 9.21 16.00
CA LEU A 31 -23.37 10.63 16.33
C LEU A 31 -24.35 11.53 15.57
N GLY A 32 -24.64 11.23 14.30
CA GLY A 32 -25.66 11.92 13.54
C GLY A 32 -27.06 11.78 14.15
N GLY A 33 -27.45 10.56 14.55
CA GLY A 33 -28.71 10.31 15.23
C GLY A 33 -28.82 11.05 16.57
N ILE A 34 -27.74 11.06 17.36
CA ILE A 34 -27.66 11.82 18.62
C ILE A 34 -27.82 13.32 18.35
N ALA A 35 -27.17 13.86 17.32
CA ALA A 35 -27.29 15.28 16.97
C ALA A 35 -28.74 15.68 16.63
N VAL A 36 -29.47 14.83 15.90
CA VAL A 36 -30.89 15.05 15.60
C VAL A 36 -31.73 14.98 16.87
N ALA A 37 -31.53 13.94 17.69
CA ALA A 37 -32.29 13.74 18.93
C ALA A 37 -32.09 14.90 19.92
N LEU A 38 -30.83 15.33 20.14
CA LEU A 38 -30.51 16.48 21.01
C LEU A 38 -31.14 17.77 20.49
N SER A 39 -31.09 17.99 19.17
CA SER A 39 -31.71 19.18 18.57
C SER A 39 -33.22 19.20 18.77
N ALA A 40 -33.88 18.03 18.65
CA ALA A 40 -35.32 17.89 18.88
C ALA A 40 -35.72 18.13 20.34
N VAL A 41 -34.90 17.69 21.31
CA VAL A 41 -35.12 17.93 22.75
C VAL A 41 -34.97 19.40 23.13
N LEU A 42 -34.02 20.12 22.50
CA LEU A 42 -33.79 21.54 22.79
C LEU A 42 -34.94 22.42 22.28
N SER A 43 -35.34 22.26 21.02
CA SER A 43 -36.52 22.93 20.45
C SER A 43 -36.81 22.42 19.04
N TYR A 44 -38.09 22.41 18.65
CA TYR A 44 -38.49 22.09 17.27
C TYR A 44 -37.78 22.99 16.22
N TYR A 45 -37.49 24.24 16.55
CA TYR A 45 -36.78 25.16 15.66
C TYR A 45 -35.34 24.70 15.32
N TYR A 46 -34.70 23.91 16.20
CA TYR A 46 -33.34 23.39 15.98
C TYR A 46 -33.33 22.06 15.23
N LEU A 47 -34.48 21.45 14.95
CA LEU A 47 -34.55 20.16 14.25
C LEU A 47 -33.85 20.19 12.90
N PHE A 48 -34.02 21.28 12.14
CA PHE A 48 -33.33 21.47 10.86
C PHE A 48 -31.81 21.48 11.03
N THR A 49 -31.29 22.19 12.03
CA THR A 49 -29.84 22.22 12.31
C THR A 49 -29.31 20.82 12.69
N GLY A 50 -30.06 20.05 13.46
CA GLY A 50 -29.70 18.67 13.81
C GLY A 50 -29.61 17.75 12.58
N ILE A 51 -30.56 17.88 11.65
CA ILE A 51 -30.56 17.12 10.38
C ILE A 51 -29.34 17.50 9.52
N VAL A 52 -29.01 18.79 9.41
CA VAL A 52 -27.84 19.25 8.66
C VAL A 52 -26.54 18.70 9.26
N ILE A 53 -26.39 18.73 10.59
CA ILE A 53 -25.23 18.15 11.28
C ILE A 53 -25.15 16.65 11.04
N CYS A 54 -26.26 15.93 11.11
CA CYS A 54 -26.31 14.49 10.84
C CYS A 54 -25.86 14.16 9.41
N ALA A 55 -26.38 14.90 8.42
CA ALA A 55 -25.96 14.75 7.03
C ALA A 55 -24.46 15.01 6.85
N ALA A 56 -23.93 16.06 7.50
CA ALA A 56 -22.50 16.37 7.46
C ALA A 56 -21.63 15.27 8.08
N LEU A 57 -22.05 14.70 9.22
CA LEU A 57 -21.34 13.60 9.88
C LEU A 57 -21.33 12.33 9.02
N ILE A 58 -22.46 11.95 8.43
CA ILE A 58 -22.56 10.79 7.54
C ILE A 58 -21.68 10.99 6.30
N ALA A 59 -21.75 12.17 5.67
CA ALA A 59 -20.93 12.50 4.52
C ALA A 59 -19.42 12.47 4.85
N GLY A 60 -19.04 13.02 6.01
CA GLY A 60 -17.66 13.00 6.50
C GLY A 60 -17.16 11.57 6.76
N GLY A 61 -17.97 10.73 7.41
CA GLY A 61 -17.67 9.32 7.64
C GLY A 61 -17.45 8.54 6.34
N PHE A 62 -18.31 8.77 5.34
CA PHE A 62 -18.19 8.14 4.03
C PHE A 62 -16.92 8.59 3.29
N TRP A 63 -16.61 9.88 3.32
CA TRP A 63 -15.40 10.43 2.71
C TRP A 63 -14.13 9.87 3.34
N PHE A 64 -14.08 9.79 4.68
CA PHE A 64 -12.95 9.19 5.39
C PHE A 64 -12.79 7.70 5.07
N SER A 65 -13.91 6.97 5.03
CA SER A 65 -13.93 5.56 4.67
C SER A 65 -13.35 5.32 3.27
N LYS A 66 -13.74 6.12 2.27
CA LYS A 66 -13.18 6.01 0.90
C LYS A 66 -11.67 6.24 0.85
N ASN A 67 -11.15 7.13 1.69
CA ASN A 67 -9.72 7.46 1.70
C ASN A 67 -8.85 6.35 2.34
N THR A 68 -9.43 5.24 2.79
CA THR A 68 -8.68 4.04 3.21
C THR A 68 -8.41 3.05 2.07
N GLU A 69 -9.04 3.21 0.90
CA GLU A 69 -8.72 2.38 -0.27
C GLU A 69 -7.36 2.79 -0.82
N VAL A 70 -6.40 1.85 -0.78
CA VAL A 70 -5.05 2.04 -1.28
C VAL A 70 -4.75 0.96 -2.32
N GLU A 71 -4.19 1.39 -3.44
CA GLU A 71 -3.71 0.55 -4.52
C GLU A 71 -2.27 0.96 -4.84
N TYR A 72 -1.49 0.04 -5.37
CA TYR A 72 -0.13 0.27 -5.82
C TYR A 72 -0.05 0.01 -7.32
N GLU A 73 0.54 0.94 -8.05
CA GLU A 73 0.82 0.76 -9.48
C GLU A 73 2.34 0.55 -9.61
N TYR A 74 2.74 -0.57 -10.19
CA TYR A 74 4.12 -0.87 -10.53
C TYR A 74 4.30 -0.62 -12.01
N SER A 75 5.35 0.10 -12.36
CA SER A 75 5.81 0.25 -13.74
C SER A 75 7.27 -0.12 -13.82
N VAL A 76 7.62 -0.96 -14.80
CA VAL A 76 9.00 -1.29 -15.10
C VAL A 76 9.29 -0.79 -16.50
N THR A 77 10.30 0.07 -16.65
CA THR A 77 10.74 0.58 -17.94
C THR A 77 12.25 0.46 -18.04
N ASN A 78 12.74 -0.41 -18.93
CA ASN A 78 14.19 -0.55 -19.21
C ASN A 78 15.06 -0.79 -17.96
N GLY A 79 14.52 -1.49 -16.95
CA GLY A 79 15.22 -1.79 -15.71
C GLY A 79 14.98 -0.79 -14.58
N GLU A 80 14.30 0.32 -14.84
CA GLU A 80 13.79 1.22 -13.81
C GLU A 80 12.45 0.69 -13.28
N LEU A 81 12.34 0.57 -11.96
CA LEU A 81 11.12 0.18 -11.25
C LEU A 81 10.53 1.40 -10.54
N ASP A 82 9.38 1.82 -11.02
CA ASP A 82 8.56 2.87 -10.44
C ASP A 82 7.36 2.26 -9.70
N ILE A 83 7.10 2.78 -8.50
CA ILE A 83 5.97 2.38 -7.67
C ILE A 83 5.22 3.63 -7.25
N ASP A 84 3.96 3.70 -7.67
CA ASP A 84 3.01 4.73 -7.32
C ASP A 84 2.00 4.21 -6.32
N LYS A 85 1.71 5.00 -5.28
CA LYS A 85 0.60 4.76 -4.36
C LYS A 85 -0.64 5.52 -4.83
N ILE A 86 -1.71 4.80 -5.09
CA ILE A 86 -3.01 5.35 -5.46
C ILE A 86 -3.93 5.30 -4.24
N ILE A 87 -4.45 6.46 -3.82
CA ILE A 87 -5.36 6.59 -2.68
C ILE A 87 -6.74 7.01 -3.18
N ALA A 88 -7.76 6.25 -2.78
CA ALA A 88 -9.17 6.46 -3.12
C ALA A 88 -9.48 6.50 -4.63
N LYS A 89 -8.53 6.10 -5.49
CA LYS A 89 -8.47 6.19 -6.97
C LYS A 89 -7.91 7.49 -7.60
N PRO A 90 -8.31 8.73 -7.22
CA PRO A 90 -7.84 9.91 -7.95
C PRO A 90 -6.47 10.41 -7.49
N LYS A 91 -6.00 10.05 -6.28
CA LYS A 91 -4.76 10.59 -5.72
C LYS A 91 -3.61 9.62 -5.95
N ARG A 92 -2.78 9.89 -6.96
CA ARG A 92 -1.51 9.20 -7.19
C ARG A 92 -0.38 9.90 -6.43
N LYS A 93 0.46 9.16 -5.74
CA LYS A 93 1.64 9.65 -5.02
C LYS A 93 2.84 8.76 -5.33
N PRO A 94 3.94 9.30 -5.88
CA PRO A 94 5.15 8.51 -6.12
C PRO A 94 5.70 7.99 -4.80
N LEU A 95 5.87 6.68 -4.71
CA LEU A 95 6.36 6.00 -3.51
C LEU A 95 7.84 5.66 -3.63
N LEU A 96 8.25 5.10 -4.76
CA LEU A 96 9.61 4.66 -5.01
C LEU A 96 9.91 4.70 -6.51
N SER A 97 11.13 5.08 -6.87
CA SER A 97 11.68 5.00 -8.22
C SER A 97 13.15 4.58 -8.08
N VAL A 98 13.50 3.40 -8.59
CA VAL A 98 14.81 2.76 -8.37
C VAL A 98 15.21 1.92 -9.57
N ASN A 99 16.51 1.86 -9.88
CA ASN A 99 17.02 0.95 -10.90
C ASN A 99 17.22 -0.45 -10.32
N ALA A 100 16.78 -1.48 -11.05
CA ALA A 100 17.00 -2.87 -10.70
C ALA A 100 18.49 -3.26 -10.64
N SER A 101 19.38 -2.50 -11.29
CA SER A 101 20.83 -2.68 -11.17
C SER A 101 21.37 -2.37 -9.78
N ASP A 102 20.68 -1.48 -9.05
CA ASP A 102 21.11 -0.96 -7.74
C ASP A 102 20.63 -1.87 -6.60
N PHE A 103 19.97 -2.97 -6.93
CA PHE A 103 19.56 -3.96 -5.96
C PHE A 103 20.77 -4.73 -5.45
N SER A 104 20.92 -4.75 -4.13
CA SER A 104 21.93 -5.52 -3.40
C SER A 104 21.46 -6.94 -3.11
N ALA A 105 20.15 -7.16 -3.01
CA ALA A 105 19.51 -8.46 -2.85
C ALA A 105 18.11 -8.42 -3.48
N TYR A 106 17.66 -9.57 -4.02
CA TYR A 106 16.33 -9.72 -4.62
C TYR A 106 15.88 -11.18 -4.50
N GLY A 107 14.69 -11.43 -3.97
CA GLY A 107 14.22 -12.80 -3.76
C GLY A 107 12.77 -12.89 -3.28
N ARG A 108 12.33 -14.12 -3.00
CA ARG A 108 11.06 -14.34 -2.32
C ARG A 108 11.17 -13.86 -0.88
N TYR A 109 10.16 -13.14 -0.41
CA TYR A 109 10.11 -12.70 0.97
C TYR A 109 9.49 -13.82 1.82
N ASP A 110 10.30 -14.37 2.73
CA ASP A 110 9.83 -15.22 3.82
C ASP A 110 9.98 -14.46 5.15
N GLU A 111 9.17 -14.80 6.16
CA GLU A 111 9.28 -14.21 7.50
C GLU A 111 10.68 -14.48 8.10
N ASP A 112 11.32 -15.59 7.73
CA ASP A 112 12.70 -15.93 8.15
C ASP A 112 13.78 -15.15 7.38
N THR A 113 13.45 -14.49 6.26
CA THR A 113 14.39 -13.64 5.50
C THR A 113 14.59 -12.27 6.16
N SER A 114 13.91 -11.99 7.26
CA SER A 114 14.19 -10.82 8.10
C SER A 114 15.42 -11.08 8.97
N GLU A 115 16.61 -11.12 8.36
CA GLU A 115 17.77 -10.65 9.10
C GLU A 115 17.51 -9.18 9.41
N THR A 116 17.12 -8.93 10.66
CA THR A 116 16.95 -7.62 11.29
C THR A 116 18.29 -6.89 11.25
N ALA A 117 18.64 -6.35 10.10
CA ALA A 117 19.65 -5.31 10.03
C ALA A 117 19.04 -4.08 10.68
N ASP A 118 19.57 -3.71 11.84
CA ASP A 118 19.29 -2.43 12.46
C ASP A 118 19.44 -1.31 11.39
N ASP A 119 18.49 -0.39 11.35
CA ASP A 119 18.48 0.79 10.45
C ASP A 119 18.10 0.54 8.97
N VAL A 120 17.19 -0.41 8.69
CA VAL A 120 16.58 -0.58 7.36
C VAL A 120 15.17 0.03 7.30
N THR A 121 14.95 0.92 6.33
CA THR A 121 13.63 1.47 6.03
C THR A 121 12.82 0.47 5.19
N PHE A 122 11.69 0.01 5.72
CA PHE A 122 10.77 -0.88 4.99
C PHE A 122 9.78 -0.07 4.14
N ILE A 123 9.75 -0.35 2.83
CA ILE A 123 8.79 0.19 1.89
C ILE A 123 7.82 -0.93 1.51
N LEU A 124 6.60 -0.86 2.06
CA LEU A 124 5.55 -1.85 1.82
C LEU A 124 4.67 -1.41 0.66
N ALA A 125 4.69 -2.17 -0.43
CA ALA A 125 3.86 -1.98 -1.61
C ALA A 125 3.06 -3.24 -1.95
N CYS A 126 2.75 -4.10 -0.99
CA CYS A 126 2.09 -5.39 -1.21
C CYS A 126 0.54 -5.34 -1.13
N ASP A 127 -0.10 -6.41 -1.62
CA ASP A 127 -1.55 -6.63 -1.61
C ASP A 127 -2.12 -7.05 -0.25
N GLY A 128 -1.29 -7.26 0.78
CA GLY A 128 -1.76 -7.61 2.13
C GLY A 128 -2.20 -9.08 2.31
N SER A 129 -1.98 -9.95 1.32
CA SER A 129 -2.33 -11.38 1.38
C SER A 129 -1.39 -12.23 2.24
N GLN A 130 -0.25 -11.66 2.65
CA GLN A 130 0.83 -12.29 3.40
C GLN A 130 1.40 -13.55 2.72
N LYS A 131 1.25 -13.68 1.39
CA LYS A 131 1.74 -14.82 0.62
C LYS A 131 2.29 -14.35 -0.72
N GLY A 132 3.38 -14.97 -1.16
CA GLY A 132 3.95 -14.75 -2.49
C GLY A 132 4.62 -13.39 -2.67
N TYR A 133 5.02 -12.75 -1.58
CA TYR A 133 5.75 -11.47 -1.62
C TYR A 133 7.17 -11.67 -2.14
N TRP A 134 7.70 -10.60 -2.72
CA TRP A 134 9.09 -10.48 -3.13
C TRP A 134 9.71 -9.30 -2.41
N TYR A 135 11.02 -9.39 -2.19
CA TYR A 135 11.79 -8.28 -1.63
C TYR A 135 12.91 -7.84 -2.57
N ALA A 136 13.27 -6.56 -2.43
CA ALA A 136 14.44 -5.96 -3.06
C ALA A 136 15.14 -5.05 -2.06
N ASP A 137 16.43 -5.27 -1.81
CA ASP A 137 17.24 -4.41 -0.96
C ASP A 137 18.05 -3.45 -1.81
N PHE A 138 18.06 -2.18 -1.43
CA PHE A 138 18.79 -1.14 -2.14
C PHE A 138 19.17 -0.02 -1.18
N LYS A 139 20.03 0.88 -1.66
CA LYS A 139 20.40 2.08 -0.90
C LYS A 139 19.72 3.29 -1.52
N SER A 140 18.77 3.87 -0.80
CA SER A 140 18.14 5.14 -1.18
C SER A 140 18.94 6.31 -0.64
N GLY A 141 19.19 7.33 -1.46
CA GLY A 141 19.79 8.59 -0.99
C GLY A 141 18.92 9.31 0.07
N LYS A 142 17.60 9.07 0.07
CA LYS A 142 16.64 9.72 0.97
C LYS A 142 16.42 8.97 2.29
N TYR A 143 16.50 7.64 2.25
CA TYR A 143 16.11 6.76 3.36
C TYR A 143 17.23 5.82 3.84
N GLY A 144 18.44 5.93 3.27
CA GLY A 144 19.54 5.04 3.60
C GLY A 144 19.32 3.62 3.09
N LYS A 145 19.64 2.61 3.90
CA LYS A 145 19.36 1.21 3.57
C LYS A 145 17.85 1.00 3.54
N SER A 146 17.32 0.50 2.44
CA SER A 146 15.88 0.35 2.22
C SER A 146 15.57 -1.03 1.68
N ARG A 147 14.48 -1.62 2.18
CA ARG A 147 13.92 -2.88 1.71
C ARG A 147 12.53 -2.64 1.15
N LEU A 148 12.35 -2.89 -0.14
CA LEU A 148 11.04 -2.92 -0.77
C LEU A 148 10.43 -4.30 -0.59
N ILE A 149 9.18 -4.37 -0.14
CA ILE A 149 8.37 -5.60 -0.09
C ILE A 149 7.13 -5.36 -0.97
N PHE A 150 6.94 -6.20 -1.97
CA PHE A 150 5.90 -6.01 -2.99
C PHE A 150 5.40 -7.35 -3.54
N SER A 151 4.29 -7.33 -4.28
CA SER A 151 3.62 -8.53 -4.81
C SER A 151 3.65 -8.55 -6.35
N PRO A 152 4.84 -8.65 -6.98
CA PRO A 152 4.96 -8.59 -8.43
C PRO A 152 4.42 -9.86 -9.09
N ASP A 153 3.75 -9.69 -10.23
CA ASP A 153 3.33 -10.78 -11.09
C ASP A 153 4.50 -11.37 -11.88
N GLU A 154 4.23 -12.35 -12.73
CA GLU A 154 5.28 -12.96 -13.55
C GLU A 154 5.88 -12.02 -14.59
N LYS A 155 5.10 -11.07 -15.11
CA LYS A 155 5.55 -10.11 -16.14
C LYS A 155 6.49 -9.07 -15.55
N ILE A 156 6.17 -8.50 -14.40
CA ILE A 156 7.05 -7.57 -13.68
C ILE A 156 8.36 -8.25 -13.33
N ARG A 157 8.31 -9.50 -12.83
CA ARG A 157 9.52 -10.27 -12.50
C ARG A 157 10.37 -10.57 -13.74
N SER A 158 9.77 -10.96 -14.86
CA SER A 158 10.51 -11.23 -16.09
C SER A 158 11.16 -9.96 -16.67
N CYS A 159 10.56 -8.79 -16.44
CA CYS A 159 11.13 -7.50 -16.83
C CYS A 159 12.26 -7.04 -15.90
N ILE A 160 12.22 -7.35 -14.60
CA ILE A 160 13.28 -6.97 -13.63
C ILE A 160 14.51 -7.86 -13.77
N LYS A 161 14.32 -9.19 -13.89
CA LYS A 161 15.41 -10.20 -13.86
C LYS A 161 16.62 -9.88 -14.78
N PRO A 162 16.45 -9.42 -16.02
CA PRO A 162 17.58 -9.12 -16.92
C PRO A 162 18.48 -8.01 -16.38
N TYR A 163 17.92 -7.04 -15.67
CA TYR A 163 18.62 -5.83 -15.20
C TYR A 163 19.24 -5.98 -13.81
N LEU A 164 18.97 -7.10 -13.11
CA LEU A 164 19.62 -7.40 -11.85
C LEU A 164 21.15 -7.52 -12.02
N SER A 165 21.88 -7.05 -11.02
CA SER A 165 23.33 -7.19 -10.95
C SER A 165 23.75 -8.67 -10.97
N SER A 166 24.94 -8.94 -11.50
CA SER A 166 25.48 -10.30 -11.59
C SER A 166 25.59 -10.98 -10.21
N ASP A 167 25.85 -10.20 -9.16
CA ASP A 167 25.97 -10.70 -7.80
C ASP A 167 24.61 -11.15 -7.24
N VAL A 168 23.56 -10.36 -7.46
CA VAL A 168 22.19 -10.74 -7.08
C VAL A 168 21.71 -11.97 -7.86
N LYS A 169 22.00 -12.04 -9.17
CA LYS A 169 21.69 -13.23 -9.98
C LYS A 169 22.34 -14.49 -9.42
N ARG A 170 23.58 -14.40 -8.93
CA ARG A 170 24.28 -15.51 -8.29
C ARG A 170 23.67 -15.90 -6.94
N GLN A 171 23.16 -14.95 -6.17
CA GLN A 171 22.45 -15.24 -4.90
C GLN A 171 21.16 -16.03 -5.16
N ILE A 172 20.34 -15.58 -6.11
CA ILE A 172 19.07 -16.24 -6.46
C ILE A 172 19.31 -17.69 -6.92
N LEU A 173 20.35 -17.93 -7.71
CA LEU A 173 20.70 -19.28 -8.18
C LEU A 173 21.16 -20.22 -7.05
N LYS A 174 21.77 -19.67 -5.98
CA LYS A 174 22.15 -20.47 -4.81
C LYS A 174 20.95 -20.81 -3.94
N GLU A 175 20.00 -19.88 -3.79
CA GLU A 175 18.76 -20.11 -3.05
C GLU A 175 17.87 -21.15 -3.73
N GLY A 176 17.73 -21.09 -5.07
CA GLY A 176 16.91 -22.03 -5.83
C GLY A 176 17.49 -23.45 -5.98
N ASN A 177 18.69 -23.72 -5.48
CA ASN A 177 19.33 -25.05 -5.49
C ASN A 177 19.27 -25.75 -4.12
N ASN A 178 18.69 -25.10 -3.11
CA ASN A 178 18.52 -25.62 -1.75
C ASN A 178 17.07 -26.06 -1.44
N ASP A 179 16.17 -25.97 -2.44
CA ASP A 179 14.81 -26.55 -2.43
C ASP A 179 14.80 -27.87 -3.25
#